data_AF-A0A3P3VXB2-F1
#
_entry.id   AF-A0A3P3VXB2-F1
#
_cell.length_a   1.000
_cell.length_b   1.000
_cell.length_c   1.000
_cell.angle_alpha   90.00
_cell.angle_beta   90.00
_cell.angle_gamma   90.00
#
_symmetry.space_group_name_H-M   'P 1'
#
loop_
_entity.id
_entity.type
_entity.pdbx_description
1 polymer ?
#
loop_
_entity_poly.entity_id
_entity_poly.type
_entity_poly.pdbx_seq_one_letter_code
_entity_poly.pdbx_strand_id
1 'polypeptide(L)'
;MKIKGLSIIAAFCLAIVIIIDFTSLKIPQLIDGKGAKFEMLIYTLSISYLASYIFYFLNVYLKEKQEQKAIFPLIASNVISIIVNNQSIINALKNQPINSSLRDFPTQSEFKELLQKVDPKQNAPMFYKDKPWIYLFQNRRDSTLKMIEKIFASGKHVDDDLRVILLKMQSSLYLREDYAFNSDNCEKDTLSDYSLVFYKYFELVQELRVFYEKNLKKYYERSLPDKLNVLVPVGDGKFKIEIQDRKK
;
A
#
# COMPACT_ATOMS: atom_id res chain seq x y z
N MET A 1 -16.64 -5.36 -3.42
CA MET A 1 -18.12 -5.32 -3.51
C MET A 1 -18.63 -6.21 -4.64
N LYS A 2 -19.75 -6.89 -4.41
CA LYS A 2 -20.32 -7.99 -5.21
C LYS A 2 -20.93 -7.54 -6.56
N ILE A 3 -20.12 -7.03 -7.49
CA ILE A 3 -20.58 -6.75 -8.88
C ILE A 3 -21.21 -7.99 -9.51
N LYS A 4 -20.72 -9.18 -9.14
CA LYS A 4 -21.26 -10.47 -9.56
C LYS A 4 -22.79 -10.54 -9.39
N GLY A 5 -23.36 -10.04 -8.29
CA GLY A 5 -24.81 -10.06 -8.07
C GLY A 5 -25.57 -9.16 -9.06
N LEU A 6 -25.13 -7.90 -9.19
CA LEU A 6 -25.75 -6.93 -10.10
C LEU A 6 -25.63 -7.36 -11.57
N SER A 7 -24.48 -7.92 -11.96
CA SER A 7 -24.25 -8.44 -13.31
C SER A 7 -25.09 -9.67 -13.63
N ILE A 8 -25.35 -10.54 -12.65
CA ILE A 8 -26.25 -11.70 -12.84
C ILE A 8 -27.68 -11.22 -13.11
N ILE A 9 -28.18 -10.26 -12.32
CA ILE A 9 -29.52 -9.69 -12.52
C ILE A 9 -29.59 -8.99 -13.89
N ALA A 10 -28.54 -8.25 -14.28
CA ALA A 10 -28.48 -7.62 -15.59
C ALA A 10 -28.50 -8.64 -16.73
N ALA A 11 -27.76 -9.75 -16.60
CA ALA A 11 -27.79 -10.84 -17.58
C ALA A 11 -29.17 -11.50 -17.66
N PHE A 12 -29.86 -11.67 -16.54
CA PHE A 12 -31.23 -12.19 -16.50
C PHE A 12 -32.23 -11.24 -17.15
N CYS A 13 -32.18 -9.94 -16.85
CA CYS A 13 -33.00 -8.92 -17.51
C CYS A 13 -32.73 -8.88 -19.02
N LEU A 14 -31.46 -8.98 -19.44
CA LEU A 14 -31.10 -9.04 -20.85
C LEU A 14 -31.68 -10.28 -21.53
N ALA A 15 -31.60 -11.45 -20.89
CA ALA A 15 -32.20 -12.67 -21.40
C ALA A 15 -33.73 -12.55 -21.55
N ILE A 16 -34.42 -11.95 -20.57
CA ILE A 16 -35.85 -11.69 -20.63
C ILE A 16 -36.19 -10.79 -21.82
N VAL A 17 -35.47 -9.69 -22.00
CA VAL A 17 -35.69 -8.75 -23.13
C VAL A 17 -35.49 -9.47 -24.46
N ILE A 18 -34.41 -10.25 -24.61
CA ILE A 18 -34.16 -11.05 -25.82
C ILE A 18 -35.28 -12.07 -26.05
N ILE A 19 -35.74 -12.76 -25.01
CA ILE A 19 -36.84 -13.73 -25.15
C ILE A 19 -38.09 -12.99 -25.64
N ILE A 20 -38.51 -11.91 -24.99
CA ILE A 20 -39.72 -11.15 -25.38
C ILE A 20 -39.60 -10.60 -26.81
N ASP A 21 -38.43 -10.10 -27.22
CA ASP A 21 -38.23 -9.53 -28.55
C ASP A 21 -38.16 -10.61 -29.66
N PHE A 22 -37.54 -11.76 -29.41
CA PHE A 22 -37.30 -12.80 -30.43
C PHE A 22 -38.36 -13.87 -30.48
N THR A 23 -38.90 -14.26 -29.33
CA THR A 23 -40.05 -15.13 -29.34
C THR A 23 -41.26 -14.23 -29.52
N SER A 24 -41.99 -14.40 -30.63
CA SER A 24 -43.38 -13.90 -30.73
C SER A 24 -44.32 -14.62 -29.74
N LEU A 25 -43.82 -14.98 -28.55
CA LEU A 25 -44.55 -15.27 -27.34
C LEU A 25 -45.27 -13.98 -26.94
N LYS A 26 -46.27 -13.58 -27.73
CA LYS A 26 -47.48 -13.04 -27.16
C LYS A 26 -47.91 -14.12 -26.20
N ILE A 27 -47.61 -13.97 -24.91
CA ILE A 27 -48.09 -14.91 -23.90
C ILE A 27 -49.57 -15.06 -24.23
N PRO A 28 -50.01 -16.27 -24.65
CA PRO A 28 -51.32 -16.41 -25.24
C PRO A 28 -52.33 -15.85 -24.25
N GLN A 29 -53.49 -15.42 -24.73
CA GLN A 29 -54.62 -14.88 -23.96
C GLN A 29 -55.15 -15.81 -22.84
N LEU A 30 -54.37 -16.79 -22.39
CA LEU A 30 -54.51 -17.70 -21.24
C LEU A 30 -54.93 -17.01 -19.93
N ILE A 31 -54.80 -15.69 -19.81
CA ILE A 31 -55.31 -14.90 -18.68
C ILE A 31 -56.04 -13.68 -19.24
N ASP A 32 -57.29 -13.83 -19.68
CA ASP A 32 -58.30 -12.78 -19.94
C ASP A 32 -57.76 -11.38 -20.28
N GLY A 33 -56.93 -11.26 -21.32
CA GLY A 33 -56.36 -9.98 -21.79
C GLY A 33 -55.37 -9.26 -20.85
N LYS A 34 -55.02 -9.82 -19.68
CA LYS A 34 -54.06 -9.24 -18.72
C LYS A 34 -52.60 -9.60 -19.01
N GLY A 35 -52.34 -10.66 -19.77
CA GLY A 35 -50.99 -11.14 -20.09
C GLY A 35 -50.10 -10.09 -20.77
N ALA A 36 -50.64 -9.36 -21.76
CA ALA A 36 -49.91 -8.32 -22.47
C ALA A 36 -49.45 -7.16 -21.56
N LYS A 37 -50.27 -6.78 -20.57
CA LYS A 37 -49.90 -5.74 -19.59
C LYS A 37 -48.77 -6.21 -18.67
N PHE A 38 -48.80 -7.47 -18.27
CA PHE A 38 -47.76 -8.06 -17.42
C PHE A 38 -46.43 -8.20 -18.16
N GLU A 39 -46.47 -8.65 -19.42
CA GLU A 39 -45.31 -8.71 -20.31
C GLU A 39 -44.67 -7.32 -20.49
N MET A 40 -45.48 -6.31 -20.81
CA MET A 40 -45.01 -4.91 -20.94
C MET A 40 -44.40 -4.39 -19.63
N LEU A 41 -44.97 -4.75 -18.47
CA LEU A 41 -44.45 -4.36 -17.17
C LEU A 41 -43.08 -5.01 -16.91
N ILE A 42 -42.93 -6.32 -17.14
CA ILE A 42 -41.66 -7.04 -16.97
C ILE A 42 -40.61 -6.48 -17.93
N TYR A 43 -40.99 -6.22 -19.17
CA TYR A 43 -40.11 -5.64 -20.19
C TYR A 43 -39.62 -4.25 -19.78
N THR A 44 -40.54 -3.37 -19.38
CA THR A 44 -40.23 -2.00 -18.94
C THR A 44 -39.33 -2.01 -17.71
N LEU A 45 -39.60 -2.88 -16.73
CA LEU A 45 -38.73 -3.08 -15.57
C LEU A 45 -37.34 -3.57 -15.96
N SER A 46 -37.25 -4.55 -16.86
CA SER A 46 -35.99 -5.13 -17.31
C SER A 46 -35.13 -4.11 -18.05
N ILE A 47 -35.72 -3.32 -18.97
CA ILE A 47 -35.03 -2.23 -19.66
C ILE A 47 -34.61 -1.13 -18.69
N SER A 48 -35.50 -0.73 -17.77
CA SER A 48 -35.20 0.31 -16.77
C SER A 48 -34.03 -0.10 -15.87
N TYR A 49 -34.00 -1.37 -15.45
CA TYR A 49 -32.90 -1.93 -14.69
C TYR A 49 -31.60 -1.98 -15.51
N LEU A 50 -31.65 -2.45 -16.76
CA LEU A 50 -30.49 -2.48 -17.66
C LEU A 50 -29.89 -1.08 -17.87
N ALA A 51 -30.73 -0.07 -18.14
CA ALA A 51 -30.30 1.31 -18.28
C ALA A 51 -29.61 1.82 -17.00
N SER A 52 -30.23 1.55 -15.83
CA SER A 52 -29.66 1.90 -14.51
C SER A 52 -28.33 1.20 -14.25
N TYR A 53 -28.22 -0.09 -14.61
CA TYR A 53 -27.01 -0.88 -14.47
C TYR A 53 -25.87 -0.35 -15.36
N ILE A 54 -26.16 -0.02 -16.63
CA ILE A 54 -25.18 0.58 -17.55
C ILE A 54 -24.69 1.92 -16.98
N PHE A 55 -25.60 2.77 -16.52
CA PHE A 55 -25.25 4.05 -15.91
C PHE A 55 -24.35 3.87 -14.68
N TYR A 56 -24.71 2.97 -13.77
CA TYR A 56 -23.88 2.63 -12.62
C TYR A 56 -22.50 2.10 -13.05
N PHE A 57 -22.46 1.18 -14.01
CA PHE A 57 -21.24 0.54 -14.46
C PHE A 57 -20.25 1.56 -15.05
N LEU A 58 -20.74 2.45 -15.91
CA LEU A 58 -19.92 3.47 -16.56
C LEU A 58 -19.50 4.57 -15.57
N ASN A 59 -20.43 5.10 -14.79
CA ASN A 59 -20.17 6.31 -14.00
C ASN A 59 -19.57 6.03 -12.63
N VAL A 60 -19.84 4.86 -12.05
CA VAL A 60 -19.39 4.51 -10.71
C VAL A 60 -18.28 3.47 -10.80
N TYR A 61 -18.58 2.30 -11.35
CA TYR A 61 -17.65 1.17 -11.29
C TYR A 61 -16.36 1.41 -12.11
N LEU A 62 -16.49 1.88 -13.34
CA LEU A 62 -15.34 2.12 -14.22
C LEU A 62 -14.47 3.25 -13.68
N LYS A 63 -15.08 4.33 -13.18
CA LYS A 63 -14.40 5.44 -12.50
C LYS A 63 -13.65 4.95 -11.26
N GLU A 64 -14.31 4.20 -10.38
CA GLU A 64 -13.69 3.64 -9.17
C GLU A 64 -12.50 2.72 -9.52
N LYS A 65 -12.61 1.93 -10.60
CA LYS A 65 -11.52 1.06 -11.06
C LYS A 65 -10.33 1.85 -11.58
N GLN A 66 -10.57 2.95 -12.29
CA GLN A 66 -9.51 3.84 -12.75
C GLN A 66 -8.83 4.54 -11.56
N GLU A 67 -9.60 5.05 -10.60
CA GLU A 67 -9.08 5.63 -9.35
C GLU A 67 -8.20 4.63 -8.60
N GLN A 68 -8.68 3.39 -8.39
CA GLN A 68 -7.90 2.31 -7.75
C GLN A 68 -6.60 2.01 -8.48
N LYS A 69 -6.59 2.05 -9.82
CA LYS A 69 -5.39 1.78 -10.63
C LYS A 69 -4.32 2.83 -10.43
N ALA A 70 -4.69 4.09 -10.19
CA ALA A 70 -3.75 5.17 -9.91
C ALA A 70 -3.30 5.21 -8.44
N ILE A 71 -4.22 4.96 -7.50
CA ILE A 71 -3.99 5.16 -6.07
C ILE A 71 -3.24 4.00 -5.43
N PHE A 72 -3.53 2.74 -5.78
CA PHE A 72 -2.88 1.60 -5.14
C PHE A 72 -1.36 1.54 -5.35
N PRO A 73 -0.81 1.85 -6.54
CA PRO A 73 0.63 1.98 -6.69
C PRO A 73 1.26 3.06 -5.83
N LEU A 74 0.59 4.20 -5.65
CA LEU A 74 1.04 5.27 -4.77
C LEU A 74 1.09 4.81 -3.31
N ILE A 75 0.02 4.16 -2.83
CA ILE A 75 -0.01 3.57 -1.47
C ILE A 75 1.12 2.56 -1.33
N ALA A 76 1.27 1.64 -2.30
CA ALA A 76 2.30 0.60 -2.27
C ALA A 76 3.71 1.20 -2.26
N SER A 77 3.96 2.24 -3.06
CA SER A 77 5.23 2.99 -3.12
C SER A 77 5.55 3.67 -1.79
N ASN A 78 4.58 4.32 -1.15
CA ASN A 78 4.79 4.93 0.17
C ASN A 78 5.04 3.87 1.25
N VAL A 79 4.29 2.76 1.25
CA VAL A 79 4.49 1.65 2.21
C VAL A 79 5.88 1.03 2.07
N ILE A 80 6.31 0.68 0.84
CA ILE A 80 7.66 0.13 0.65
C ILE A 80 8.74 1.15 1.03
N SER A 81 8.51 2.44 0.80
CA SER A 81 9.43 3.50 1.22
C SER A 81 9.56 3.58 2.75
N ILE A 82 8.46 3.41 3.50
CA ILE A 82 8.51 3.29 4.98
C ILE A 82 9.37 2.09 5.38
N ILE A 83 9.13 0.92 4.78
CA ILE A 83 9.87 -0.31 5.11
C ILE A 83 11.37 -0.14 4.83
N VAL A 84 11.74 0.33 3.64
CA VAL A 84 13.14 0.52 3.23
C VAL A 84 13.84 1.58 4.08
N ASN A 85 13.17 2.70 4.36
CA ASN A 85 13.72 3.74 5.23
C ASN A 85 14.03 3.22 6.63
N ASN A 86 13.13 2.42 7.20
CA ASN A 86 13.34 1.84 8.53
C ASN A 86 14.38 0.71 8.51
N GLN A 87 14.43 -0.11 7.46
CA GLN A 87 15.50 -1.11 7.31
C GLN A 87 16.89 -0.45 7.24
N SER A 88 17.01 0.74 6.66
CA SER A 88 18.28 1.47 6.61
C SER A 88 18.85 1.76 8.00
N ILE A 89 18.00 1.91 9.03
CA ILE A 89 18.43 2.06 10.42
C ILE A 89 19.07 0.77 10.92
N ILE A 90 18.43 -0.39 10.70
CA ILE A 90 18.97 -1.70 11.09
C ILE A 90 20.32 -1.93 10.41
N ASN A 91 20.41 -1.60 9.12
CA ASN A 91 21.64 -1.75 8.36
C ASN A 91 22.75 -0.84 8.90
N ALA A 92 22.42 0.40 9.27
CA ALA A 92 23.36 1.30 9.93
C ALA A 92 23.83 0.74 11.28
N LEU A 93 22.92 0.20 12.10
CA LEU A 93 23.24 -0.40 13.39
C LEU A 93 24.16 -1.61 13.26
N LYS A 94 23.92 -2.46 12.24
CA LYS A 94 24.74 -3.64 11.95
C LYS A 94 26.00 -3.33 11.13
N ASN A 95 26.20 -2.08 10.71
CA ASN A 95 27.23 -1.68 9.76
C ASN A 95 27.25 -2.53 8.47
N GLN A 96 26.05 -2.85 7.97
CA GLN A 96 25.84 -3.67 6.76
C GLN A 96 25.47 -2.79 5.55
N PRO A 97 25.85 -3.19 4.32
CA PRO A 97 25.46 -2.46 3.11
C PRO A 97 23.93 -2.48 2.91
N ILE A 98 23.38 -1.46 2.23
CA ILE A 98 21.91 -1.30 1.99
C ILE A 98 21.27 -2.56 1.40
N ASN A 99 22.01 -3.28 0.54
CA ASN A 99 21.49 -4.43 -0.18
C ASN A 99 21.35 -5.70 0.69
N SER A 100 21.49 -5.57 2.01
CA SER A 100 21.14 -6.64 2.94
C SER A 100 19.65 -6.97 2.85
N SER A 101 19.32 -8.20 3.25
CA SER A 101 17.96 -8.73 3.16
C SER A 101 16.98 -7.86 3.96
N LEU A 102 15.89 -7.40 3.31
CA LEU A 102 14.73 -6.78 3.98
C LEU A 102 14.03 -7.72 4.99
N ARG A 103 14.54 -8.95 5.16
CA ARG A 103 13.98 -9.98 6.04
C ARG A 103 14.58 -10.00 7.44
N ASP A 104 15.75 -9.40 7.61
CA ASP A 104 16.54 -9.50 8.83
C ASP A 104 16.19 -8.40 9.83
N PHE A 105 15.41 -8.77 10.85
CA PHE A 105 15.02 -7.91 11.97
C PHE A 105 15.68 -8.40 13.26
N PRO A 106 16.36 -7.53 14.03
CA PRO A 106 16.94 -7.92 15.31
C PRO A 106 15.89 -8.29 16.35
N THR A 107 16.21 -9.26 17.19
CA THR A 107 15.50 -9.56 18.44
C THR A 107 15.69 -8.42 19.45
N GLN A 108 14.90 -8.43 20.53
CA GLN A 108 15.02 -7.41 21.58
C GLN A 108 16.42 -7.38 22.21
N SER A 109 17.02 -8.55 22.48
CA SER A 109 18.38 -8.65 23.03
C SER A 109 19.42 -8.12 22.04
N GLU A 110 19.30 -8.46 20.76
CA GLU A 110 20.19 -7.94 19.73
C GLU A 110 20.05 -6.42 19.58
N PHE A 111 18.85 -5.85 19.65
CA PHE A 111 18.66 -4.40 19.67
C PHE A 111 19.40 -3.75 20.85
N LYS A 112 19.35 -4.37 22.03
CA LYS A 112 20.07 -3.86 23.21
C LYS A 112 21.58 -3.83 22.98
N GLU A 113 22.15 -4.89 22.41
CA GLU A 113 23.58 -4.98 22.07
C GLU A 113 23.98 -3.99 20.98
N LEU A 114 23.15 -3.83 19.95
CA LEU A 114 23.40 -2.88 18.86
C LEU A 114 23.36 -1.44 19.37
N LEU A 115 22.34 -1.08 20.16
CA LEU A 115 22.15 0.28 20.67
C LEU A 115 23.14 0.65 21.79
N GLN A 116 23.75 -0.33 22.45
CA GLN A 116 24.85 -0.08 23.39
C GLN A 116 26.08 0.52 22.69
N LYS A 117 26.26 0.26 21.38
CA LYS A 117 27.35 0.79 20.57
C LYS A 117 27.02 2.14 19.91
N VAL A 118 25.80 2.63 20.11
CA VAL A 118 25.32 3.87 19.47
C VAL A 118 25.41 5.01 20.46
N ASP A 119 26.39 5.88 20.25
CA ASP A 119 26.44 7.19 20.86
C ASP A 119 25.57 8.16 20.02
N PRO A 120 24.49 8.74 20.58
CA PRO A 120 23.57 9.62 19.85
C PRO A 120 24.25 10.84 19.20
N LYS A 121 25.36 11.30 19.79
CA LYS A 121 26.10 12.51 19.39
C LYS A 121 27.20 12.19 18.37
N GLN A 122 27.59 10.92 18.26
CA GLN A 122 28.53 10.49 17.22
C GLN A 122 27.88 10.40 15.86
N ASN A 123 28.71 10.56 14.83
CA ASN A 123 28.27 10.49 13.45
C ASN A 123 27.75 9.09 13.10
N ALA A 124 26.63 9.05 12.39
CA ALA A 124 26.04 7.81 11.91
C ALA A 124 26.89 7.22 10.78
N PRO A 125 26.96 5.89 10.66
CA PRO A 125 27.70 5.25 9.58
C PRO A 125 27.00 5.41 8.22
N MET A 126 27.79 5.21 7.15
CA MET A 126 27.36 5.12 5.75
C MET A 126 26.73 6.37 5.10
N PHE A 127 25.44 6.63 5.31
CA PHE A 127 24.66 7.60 4.51
C PHE A 127 24.69 9.02 5.08
N TYR A 128 24.99 9.11 6.37
CA TYR A 128 24.97 10.33 7.13
C TYR A 128 26.28 10.46 7.91
N LYS A 129 27.41 10.16 7.26
CA LYS A 129 28.76 10.18 7.87
C LYS A 129 29.12 11.51 8.51
N ASP A 130 28.49 12.59 8.08
CA ASP A 130 28.71 13.95 8.57
C ASP A 130 27.60 14.43 9.52
N LYS A 131 26.67 13.55 9.91
CA LYS A 131 25.54 13.87 10.78
C LYS A 131 25.44 12.89 11.95
N PRO A 132 24.99 13.34 13.13
CA PRO A 132 24.85 12.49 14.30
C PRO A 132 23.74 11.45 14.13
N TRP A 133 23.79 10.38 14.94
CA TRP A 133 22.73 9.37 15.01
C TRP A 133 21.33 9.95 15.27
N ILE A 134 21.23 10.95 16.15
CA ILE A 134 19.96 11.66 16.42
C ILE A 134 19.33 12.20 15.14
N TYR A 135 20.13 12.84 14.29
CA TYR A 135 19.65 13.39 13.01
C TYR A 135 19.10 12.29 12.11
N LEU A 136 19.76 11.13 12.05
CA LEU A 136 19.27 9.98 11.29
C LEU A 136 17.89 9.54 11.80
N PHE A 137 17.72 9.35 13.12
CA PHE A 137 16.45 8.91 13.69
C PHE A 137 15.32 9.93 13.48
N GLN A 138 15.58 11.21 13.73
CA GLN A 138 14.63 12.30 13.50
C GLN A 138 14.21 12.38 12.02
N ASN A 139 15.18 12.34 11.08
CA ASN A 139 14.87 12.36 9.66
C ASN A 139 14.05 11.12 9.21
N ARG A 140 14.32 9.94 9.79
CA ARG A 140 13.56 8.72 9.49
C ARG A 140 12.15 8.75 10.10
N ARG A 141 12.00 9.31 11.30
CA ARG A 141 10.70 9.61 11.90
C ARG A 141 9.87 10.52 11.00
N ASP A 142 10.40 11.69 10.66
CA ASP A 142 9.68 12.69 9.87
C ASP A 142 9.30 12.16 8.48
N SER A 143 10.22 11.44 7.84
CA SER A 143 9.94 10.78 6.56
C SER A 143 8.82 9.73 6.70
N THR A 144 8.84 8.94 7.76
CA THR A 144 7.80 7.93 8.02
C THR A 144 6.44 8.58 8.27
N LEU A 145 6.37 9.61 9.11
CA LEU A 145 5.14 10.35 9.39
C LEU A 145 4.55 10.98 8.12
N LYS A 146 5.39 11.66 7.31
CA LYS A 146 4.97 12.22 6.01
C LYS A 146 4.43 11.15 5.06
N MET A 147 5.02 9.95 5.05
CA MET A 147 4.53 8.85 4.22
C MET A 147 3.19 8.29 4.73
N ILE A 148 3.02 8.18 6.05
CA ILE A 148 1.75 7.79 6.68
C ILE A 148 0.65 8.78 6.30
N GLU A 149 0.91 10.09 6.42
CA GLU A 149 -0.03 11.14 6.04
C GLU A 149 -0.43 11.05 4.56
N LYS A 150 0.53 10.83 3.66
CA LYS A 150 0.26 10.61 2.23
C LYS A 150 -0.60 9.38 1.97
N ILE A 151 -0.40 8.30 2.74
CA ILE A 151 -1.25 7.11 2.65
C ILE A 151 -2.67 7.45 3.12
N PHE A 152 -2.83 8.09 4.28
CA PHE A 152 -4.15 8.49 4.78
C PHE A 152 -4.88 9.48 3.89
N ALA A 153 -4.16 10.36 3.18
CA ALA A 153 -4.73 11.24 2.16
C ALA A 153 -5.41 10.47 1.00
N SER A 154 -5.09 9.18 0.81
CA SER A 154 -5.80 8.30 -0.14
C SER A 154 -7.20 7.87 0.34
N GLY A 155 -7.59 8.24 1.56
CA GLY A 155 -8.95 8.17 2.07
C GLY A 155 -9.57 6.77 2.02
N LYS A 156 -10.69 6.65 1.29
CA LYS A 156 -11.48 5.41 1.14
C LYS A 156 -10.71 4.24 0.51
N HIS A 157 -9.56 4.51 -0.11
CA HIS A 157 -8.74 3.49 -0.76
C HIS A 157 -7.71 2.85 0.18
N VAL A 158 -7.57 3.36 1.41
CA VAL A 158 -6.72 2.75 2.43
C VAL A 158 -7.44 1.56 3.03
N ASP A 159 -6.82 0.39 2.91
CA ASP A 159 -7.28 -0.85 3.52
C ASP A 159 -7.37 -0.72 5.06
N ASP A 160 -8.37 -1.34 5.67
CA ASP A 160 -8.63 -1.19 7.11
C ASP A 160 -7.50 -1.80 7.95
N ASP A 161 -6.96 -2.96 7.55
CA ASP A 161 -5.83 -3.59 8.26
C ASP A 161 -4.58 -2.71 8.15
N LEU A 162 -4.32 -2.15 6.95
CA LEU A 162 -3.24 -1.18 6.77
C LEU A 162 -3.44 0.04 7.68
N ARG A 163 -4.66 0.59 7.73
CA ARG A 163 -4.96 1.75 8.58
C ARG A 163 -4.65 1.48 10.04
N VAL A 164 -5.02 0.30 10.55
CA VAL A 164 -4.72 -0.12 11.93
C VAL A 164 -3.21 -0.17 12.18
N ILE A 165 -2.42 -0.77 11.28
CA ILE A 165 -0.96 -0.84 11.41
C ILE A 165 -0.36 0.57 11.44
N LEU A 166 -0.75 1.45 10.52
CA LEU A 166 -0.20 2.80 10.44
C LEU A 166 -0.58 3.67 11.65
N LEU A 167 -1.80 3.54 12.18
CA LEU A 167 -2.20 4.23 13.41
C LEU A 167 -1.38 3.75 14.62
N LYS A 168 -1.16 2.44 14.76
CA LYS A 168 -0.26 1.90 15.80
C LYS A 168 1.14 2.48 15.67
N MET A 169 1.70 2.52 14.45
CA MET A 169 3.01 3.13 14.19
C MET A 169 3.04 4.60 14.59
N GLN A 170 2.07 5.40 14.14
CA GLN A 170 1.97 6.84 14.46
C GLN A 170 1.87 7.09 15.97
N SER A 171 1.19 6.20 16.70
CA SER A 171 1.07 6.28 18.17
C SER A 171 2.28 5.73 18.95
N SER A 172 3.26 5.13 18.25
CA SER A 172 4.42 4.51 18.91
C SER A 172 5.35 5.55 19.52
N LEU A 173 5.94 5.23 20.68
CA LEU A 173 6.93 6.11 21.34
C LEU A 173 8.12 6.45 20.42
N TYR A 174 8.48 5.53 19.51
CA TYR A 174 9.56 5.75 18.56
C TYR A 174 9.30 6.93 17.62
N LEU A 175 8.05 7.18 17.23
CA LEU A 175 7.70 8.27 16.32
C LEU A 175 7.29 9.57 17.03
N ARG A 176 7.24 9.60 18.36
CA ARG A 176 6.90 10.82 19.11
C ARG A 176 8.05 11.82 19.09
N GLU A 177 7.75 13.08 18.78
CA GLU A 177 8.76 14.13 18.66
C GLU A 177 9.46 14.44 19.99
N ASP A 178 8.71 14.38 21.09
CA ASP A 178 9.13 14.71 22.44
C ASP A 178 9.76 13.52 23.21
N TYR A 179 10.01 12.40 22.54
CA TYR A 179 10.48 11.18 23.21
C TYR A 179 12.00 10.96 23.08
N ALA A 180 12.71 11.14 24.20
CA ALA A 180 14.09 10.67 24.39
C ALA A 180 15.07 11.05 23.25
N PHE A 181 15.50 10.07 22.44
CA PHE A 181 16.46 10.23 21.34
C PHE A 181 15.94 11.07 20.17
N ASN A 182 14.64 11.39 20.16
CA ASN A 182 14.04 12.31 19.20
C ASN A 182 14.10 13.77 19.65
N SER A 183 14.38 14.03 20.94
CA SER A 183 14.53 15.37 21.48
C SER A 183 15.96 15.89 21.26
N ASP A 184 16.08 17.20 21.08
CA ASP A 184 17.40 17.86 20.91
C ASP A 184 18.26 17.78 22.19
N ASN A 185 17.65 17.45 23.33
CA ASN A 185 18.30 17.37 24.64
C ASN A 185 18.64 15.93 25.06
N CYS A 186 18.94 15.03 24.10
CA CYS A 186 19.34 13.68 24.46
C CYS A 186 20.73 13.67 25.12
N GLU A 187 20.74 13.57 26.46
CA GLU A 187 21.97 13.61 27.25
C GLU A 187 22.69 12.25 27.37
N LYS A 188 22.05 11.16 26.94
CA LYS A 188 22.56 9.79 27.08
C LYS A 188 23.76 9.53 26.16
N ASP A 189 24.76 8.82 26.69
CA ASP A 189 25.94 8.38 25.92
C ASP A 189 25.69 7.10 25.10
N THR A 190 24.64 6.34 25.43
CA THR A 190 24.21 5.17 24.65
C THR A 190 22.69 5.06 24.59
N LEU A 191 22.17 4.32 23.61
CA LEU A 191 20.72 4.12 23.43
C LEU A 191 20.20 2.77 23.95
N SER A 192 21.01 2.02 24.71
CA SER A 192 20.66 0.67 25.19
C SER A 192 19.35 0.62 25.98
N ASP A 193 19.08 1.66 26.79
CA ASP A 193 17.86 1.81 27.60
C ASP A 193 16.58 1.87 26.73
N TYR A 194 16.69 2.26 25.46
CA TYR A 194 15.56 2.41 24.53
C TYR A 194 15.33 1.18 23.65
N SER A 195 16.06 0.10 23.89
CA SER A 195 15.95 -1.15 23.10
C SER A 195 14.54 -1.70 22.99
N LEU A 196 13.74 -1.63 24.06
CA LEU A 196 12.33 -2.05 24.01
C LEU A 196 11.49 -1.19 23.07
N VAL A 197 11.74 0.13 23.04
CA VAL A 197 11.01 1.07 22.18
C VAL A 197 11.34 0.81 20.71
N PHE A 198 12.63 0.62 20.39
CA PHE A 198 13.06 0.23 19.06
C PHE A 198 12.42 -1.10 18.65
N TYR A 199 12.58 -2.14 19.47
CA TYR A 199 12.05 -3.46 19.19
C TYR A 199 10.55 -3.43 18.88
N LYS A 200 9.73 -2.80 19.74
CA LYS A 200 8.28 -2.69 19.57
C LYS A 200 7.88 -1.95 18.29
N TYR A 201 8.62 -0.90 17.93
CA TYR A 201 8.38 -0.18 16.68
C TYR A 201 8.76 -1.02 15.45
N PHE A 202 9.89 -1.72 15.49
CA PHE A 202 10.34 -2.55 14.38
C PHE A 202 9.49 -3.82 14.20
N GLU A 203 8.81 -4.31 15.24
CA GLU A 203 7.73 -5.31 15.10
C GLU A 203 6.60 -4.78 14.21
N LEU A 204 6.19 -3.51 14.37
CA LEU A 204 5.17 -2.89 13.51
C LEU A 204 5.66 -2.72 12.08
N VAL A 205 6.94 -2.38 11.88
CA VAL A 205 7.56 -2.34 10.54
C VAL A 205 7.54 -3.73 9.89
N GLN A 206 7.77 -4.79 10.67
CA GLN A 206 7.67 -6.17 10.19
C GLN A 206 6.23 -6.56 9.84
N GLU A 207 5.25 -6.19 10.66
CA GLU A 207 3.82 -6.37 10.39
C GLU A 207 3.43 -5.66 9.07
N LEU A 208 3.85 -4.41 8.89
CA LEU A 208 3.65 -3.62 7.67
C LEU A 208 4.27 -4.30 6.44
N ARG A 209 5.47 -4.90 6.58
CA ARG A 209 6.13 -5.65 5.50
C ARG A 209 5.34 -6.88 5.11
N VAL A 210 4.86 -7.67 6.08
CA VAL A 210 4.02 -8.85 5.81
C VAL A 210 2.74 -8.45 5.08
N PHE A 211 2.10 -7.36 5.51
CA PHE A 211 0.95 -6.80 4.82
C PHE A 211 1.29 -6.38 3.38
N TYR A 212 2.40 -5.67 3.18
CA TYR A 212 2.86 -5.22 1.87
C TYR A 212 3.06 -6.38 0.90
N GLU A 213 3.81 -7.42 1.30
CA GLU A 213 4.09 -8.59 0.46
C GLU A 213 2.79 -9.31 0.05
N LYS A 214 1.84 -9.45 0.98
CA LYS A 214 0.57 -10.13 0.74
C LYS A 214 -0.38 -9.33 -0.16
N ASN A 215 -0.49 -8.02 0.07
CA ASN A 215 -1.60 -7.22 -0.46
C ASN A 215 -1.17 -6.19 -1.51
N LEU A 216 -0.01 -5.55 -1.33
CA LEU A 216 0.36 -4.33 -2.06
C LEU A 216 1.44 -4.54 -3.13
N LYS A 217 2.32 -5.52 -2.95
CA LYS A 217 3.49 -5.75 -3.81
C LYS A 217 3.16 -5.79 -5.30
N LYS A 218 2.11 -6.51 -5.67
CA LYS A 218 1.63 -6.61 -7.06
C LYS A 218 1.29 -5.26 -7.70
N TYR A 219 0.84 -4.27 -6.92
CA TYR A 219 0.50 -2.95 -7.43
C TYR A 219 1.76 -2.10 -7.64
N TYR A 220 2.71 -2.17 -6.70
CA TYR A 220 4.01 -1.53 -6.86
C TYR A 220 4.74 -2.07 -8.09
N GLU A 221 4.81 -3.39 -8.22
CA GLU A 221 5.48 -4.04 -9.34
C GLU A 221 4.87 -3.66 -10.69
N ARG A 222 3.55 -3.49 -10.78
CA ARG A 222 2.88 -3.06 -12.02
C ARG A 222 3.14 -1.60 -12.39
N SER A 223 3.60 -0.78 -11.45
CA SER A 223 3.92 0.63 -11.70
C SER A 223 5.36 0.89 -12.09
N LEU A 224 6.23 -0.11 -11.94
CA LEU A 224 7.60 -0.02 -12.41
C LEU A 224 7.63 -0.04 -13.95
N PRO A 225 8.51 0.75 -14.58
CA PRO A 225 8.70 0.69 -16.03
C PRO A 225 9.20 -0.71 -16.43
N ASP A 226 8.79 -1.18 -17.61
CA ASP A 226 9.21 -2.48 -18.15
C ASP A 226 10.73 -2.58 -18.35
N LYS A 227 11.37 -1.41 -18.51
CA LYS A 227 12.81 -1.24 -18.69
C LYS A 227 13.35 -0.41 -17.54
N LEU A 228 14.27 -0.99 -16.78
CA LEU A 228 15.00 -0.27 -15.75
C LEU A 228 16.35 0.17 -16.30
N ASN A 229 16.64 1.46 -16.18
CA ASN A 229 17.97 1.99 -16.43
C ASN A 229 18.81 1.67 -15.20
N VAL A 230 19.71 0.72 -15.33
CA VAL A 230 20.65 0.33 -14.27
C VAL A 230 21.98 0.99 -14.53
N LEU A 231 22.53 1.66 -13.52
CA LEU A 231 23.89 2.17 -13.58
C LEU A 231 24.85 1.03 -13.26
N VAL A 232 25.63 0.62 -14.26
CA VAL A 232 26.63 -0.44 -14.14
C VAL A 232 28.01 0.23 -14.06
N PRO A 233 28.82 -0.07 -13.02
CA PRO A 233 30.18 0.46 -12.93
C PRO A 233 31.05 -0.15 -14.03
N VAL A 234 31.82 0.70 -14.73
CA VAL A 234 32.67 0.29 -15.87
C VAL A 234 34.16 0.44 -15.57
N GLY A 235 34.53 0.77 -14.33
CA GLY A 235 35.89 1.13 -13.92
C GLY A 235 36.13 2.65 -13.91
N ASP A 236 37.22 3.10 -13.28
CA ASP A 236 37.65 4.51 -13.14
C ASP A 236 36.58 5.49 -12.60
N GLY A 237 35.70 5.00 -11.72
CA GLY A 237 34.58 5.80 -11.20
C GLY A 237 33.52 6.17 -12.24
N LYS A 238 33.56 5.56 -13.44
CA LYS A 238 32.57 5.77 -14.50
C LYS A 238 31.44 4.75 -14.38
N PHE A 239 30.23 5.21 -14.72
CA PHE A 239 29.02 4.40 -14.80
C PHE A 239 28.46 4.44 -16.22
N LYS A 240 28.00 3.30 -16.72
CA LYS A 240 27.23 3.20 -17.96
C LYS A 240 25.78 2.87 -17.61
N ILE A 241 24.84 3.49 -18.31
CA ILE A 241 23.43 3.13 -18.22
C ILE A 241 23.23 1.89 -19.09
N GLU A 242 22.85 0.78 -18.46
CA GLU A 242 22.38 -0.41 -19.16
C GLU A 242 20.87 -0.55 -18.97
N ILE A 243 20.19 -0.81 -20.07
CA ILE A 243 18.75 -1.10 -20.06
C ILE A 243 18.61 -2.57 -19.72
N GLN A 244 18.11 -2.87 -18.51
CA GLN A 244 17.81 -4.23 -18.12
C GLN A 244 16.31 -4.49 -18.31
N ASP A 245 16.00 -5.45 -19.18
CA ASP A 245 14.64 -5.93 -19.35
C ASP A 245 14.20 -6.71 -18.11
N ARG A 246 12.98 -6.47 -17.65
CA ARG A 246 12.42 -7.21 -16.54
C ARG A 246 12.15 -8.66 -16.99
N LYS A 247 12.92 -9.62 -16.46
CA LYS A 247 12.59 -11.05 -16.64
C LYS A 247 11.19 -11.30 -16.06
N LYS A 248 10.26 -11.67 -16.94
CA LYS A 248 8.89 -12.07 -16.58
C LYS A 248 8.90 -13.37 -15.79
#